data_AF-A0A7J8GGB9-F1
#
_entry.id   AF-A0A7J8GGB9-F1
#
_cell.length_a   1.000
_cell.length_b   1.000
_cell.length_c   1.000
_cell.angle_alpha   90.00
_cell.angle_beta   90.00
_cell.angle_gamma   90.00
#
_symmetry.space_group_name_H-M   'P 1'
#
loop_
_entity.id
_entity.type
_entity.pdbx_description
1 polymer ?
#
loop_
_entity_poly.entity_id
_entity_poly.type
_entity_poly.pdbx_seq_one_letter_code
_entity_poly.pdbx_strand_id
1 'polypeptide(L)'
;MLELPNIYRKVYDQPFQSPALEKEEALSNPSALDLSSLTCLLSEKAKEFLVKNRVQTFYQQELEMVESLLSLANQPVNHSACSEKEAFKNDTTAKAIHRIFKNAIKLLQEEGLVYQKDDGFDNLFYVTREDKELHRKIHHIIREDCQKPNHMEKGCHFLHILACARLSLSPGLSEPVLQQVLELLEDQSDIISTMERYYIAF
;
A
#
# COMPACT_ATOMS: atom_id res chain seq x y z
N MET A 1 -5.86 -31.37 -44.56
CA MET A 1 -5.95 -31.65 -43.11
C MET A 1 -4.67 -31.23 -42.36
N LEU A 2 -4.09 -30.05 -42.63
CA LEU A 2 -2.82 -29.61 -42.01
C LEU A 2 -3.00 -28.58 -40.88
N GLU A 3 -4.22 -28.09 -40.69
CA GLU A 3 -4.55 -27.06 -39.70
C GLU A 3 -4.61 -27.63 -38.28
N LEU A 4 -5.10 -28.86 -38.11
CA LEU A 4 -5.31 -29.49 -36.80
C LEU A 4 -4.00 -29.64 -35.99
N PRO A 5 -2.91 -30.19 -36.55
CA PRO A 5 -1.65 -30.33 -35.80
C PRO A 5 -1.05 -29.00 -35.35
N ASN A 6 -1.29 -27.92 -36.11
CA ASN A 6 -0.81 -26.58 -35.76
C ASN A 6 -1.63 -25.97 -34.62
N ILE A 7 -2.94 -26.22 -34.59
CA ILE A 7 -3.81 -25.68 -33.53
C ILE A 7 -3.51 -26.33 -32.18
N TYR A 8 -3.27 -27.64 -32.15
CA TYR A 8 -2.89 -28.35 -30.93
C TYR A 8 -1.57 -27.82 -30.37
N ARG A 9 -0.51 -27.76 -31.20
CA ARG A 9 0.81 -27.29 -30.76
C ARG A 9 0.83 -25.84 -30.25
N LYS A 10 -0.02 -24.97 -30.79
CA LYS A 10 -0.03 -23.54 -30.47
C LYS A 10 -0.96 -23.17 -29.32
N VAL A 11 -2.01 -23.95 -29.08
CA VAL A 11 -3.09 -23.55 -28.16
C VAL A 11 -3.29 -24.58 -27.05
N TYR A 12 -3.37 -25.86 -27.39
CA TYR A 12 -3.75 -26.90 -26.41
C TYR A 12 -2.55 -27.57 -25.74
N ASP A 13 -1.42 -27.65 -26.44
CA ASP A 13 -0.17 -28.22 -25.91
C ASP A 13 0.66 -27.18 -25.16
N GLN A 14 0.29 -25.89 -25.23
CA GLN A 14 0.97 -24.84 -24.49
C GLN A 14 0.44 -24.83 -23.04
N PRO A 15 1.33 -24.84 -22.03
CA PRO A 15 0.92 -24.69 -20.65
C PRO A 15 0.26 -23.32 -20.45
N PHE A 16 -0.80 -23.29 -19.64
CA PHE A 16 -1.55 -22.07 -19.35
C PHE A 16 -0.67 -21.08 -18.58
N GLN A 17 -0.33 -19.96 -19.20
CA GLN A 17 0.36 -18.85 -18.56
C GLN A 17 -0.69 -17.93 -17.92
N SER A 18 -0.78 -17.97 -16.60
CA SER A 18 -1.61 -17.04 -15.84
C SER A 18 -0.75 -15.89 -15.34
N PRO A 19 -1.27 -14.64 -15.28
CA PRO A 19 -0.55 -13.52 -14.68
C PRO A 19 -0.17 -13.76 -13.21
N ALA A 20 -0.87 -14.69 -12.53
CA ALA A 20 -0.54 -15.10 -11.17
C ALA A 20 0.71 -16.01 -11.12
N LEU A 21 0.95 -16.84 -12.13
CA LEU A 21 2.16 -17.69 -12.24
C LEU A 21 3.40 -16.86 -12.61
N GLU A 22 3.25 -15.80 -13.40
CA GLU A 22 4.34 -14.86 -13.71
C GLU A 22 4.84 -14.13 -12.45
N LYS A 23 3.95 -13.84 -11.49
CA LYS A 23 4.32 -13.28 -10.19
C LYS A 23 5.14 -14.26 -9.33
N GLU A 24 4.89 -15.57 -9.44
CA GLU A 24 5.67 -16.60 -8.75
C GLU A 24 7.05 -16.83 -9.41
N GLU A 25 7.14 -16.75 -10.74
CA GLU A 25 8.44 -16.78 -11.44
C GLU A 25 9.28 -15.52 -11.18
N ALA A 26 8.65 -14.35 -11.07
CA ALA A 26 9.30 -13.10 -10.66
C ALA A 26 9.87 -13.16 -9.23
N LEU A 27 9.25 -13.95 -8.34
CA LEU A 27 9.79 -14.26 -7.01
C LEU A 27 11.05 -15.13 -7.07
N SER A 28 11.16 -15.97 -8.10
CA SER A 28 12.23 -16.96 -8.26
C SER A 28 13.45 -16.39 -8.99
N ASN A 29 13.25 -15.46 -9.94
CA ASN A 29 14.31 -14.74 -10.67
C ASN A 29 14.07 -13.22 -10.72
N PRO A 30 14.24 -12.51 -9.59
CA PRO A 30 14.10 -11.06 -9.53
C PRO A 30 15.12 -10.27 -10.39
N SER A 31 16.16 -10.93 -10.93
CA SER A 31 17.23 -10.32 -11.73
C SER A 31 16.83 -9.92 -13.15
N ALA A 32 15.62 -10.29 -13.59
CA ALA A 32 15.10 -9.91 -14.91
C ALA A 32 14.13 -8.72 -14.87
N LEU A 33 13.79 -8.21 -13.68
CA LEU A 33 12.73 -7.23 -13.49
C LEU A 33 13.20 -5.79 -13.76
N ASP A 34 12.32 -4.99 -14.35
CA ASP A 34 12.47 -3.54 -14.44
C ASP A 34 12.43 -2.90 -13.03
N LEU A 35 13.00 -1.70 -12.89
CA LEU A 35 13.08 -0.96 -11.62
C LEU A 35 11.69 -0.77 -10.96
N SER A 36 10.66 -0.51 -11.77
CA SER A 36 9.28 -0.35 -11.31
C SER A 36 8.72 -1.66 -10.75
N SER A 37 8.86 -2.76 -11.49
CA SER A 37 8.42 -4.09 -11.07
C SER A 37 9.12 -4.54 -9.79
N LEU A 38 10.43 -4.27 -9.67
CA LEU A 38 11.18 -4.54 -8.44
C LEU A 38 10.65 -3.73 -7.25
N THR A 39 10.30 -2.46 -7.47
CA THR A 39 9.75 -1.58 -6.43
C THR A 39 8.37 -2.09 -5.97
N CYS A 40 7.51 -2.51 -6.90
CA CYS A 40 6.20 -3.09 -6.56
C CYS A 40 6.34 -4.43 -5.80
N LEU A 41 7.26 -5.29 -6.21
CA LEU A 41 7.52 -6.55 -5.51
C LEU A 41 8.06 -6.30 -4.10
N LEU A 42 8.93 -5.30 -3.94
CA LEU A 42 9.43 -4.89 -2.64
C LEU A 42 8.32 -4.33 -1.75
N SER A 43 7.39 -3.53 -2.29
CA SER A 43 6.25 -3.03 -1.50
C SER A 43 5.33 -4.17 -1.07
N GLU A 44 5.03 -5.14 -1.94
CA GLU A 44 4.24 -6.33 -1.58
C GLU A 44 4.92 -7.14 -0.44
N LYS A 45 6.24 -7.36 -0.53
CA LYS A 45 6.99 -8.09 0.51
C LYS A 45 7.11 -7.31 1.82
N ALA A 46 7.27 -5.99 1.75
CA ALA A 46 7.26 -5.13 2.92
C ALA A 46 5.88 -5.15 3.61
N LYS A 47 4.79 -5.13 2.83
CA LYS A 47 3.42 -5.30 3.35
C LYS A 47 3.23 -6.62 4.08
N GLU A 48 3.66 -7.74 3.48
CA GLU A 48 3.62 -9.06 4.12
C GLU A 48 4.39 -9.05 5.46
N PHE A 49 5.57 -8.43 5.50
CA PHE A 49 6.39 -8.31 6.70
C PHE A 49 5.70 -7.50 7.81
N LEU A 50 5.12 -6.35 7.47
CA LEU A 50 4.43 -5.49 8.44
C LEU A 50 3.23 -6.20 9.08
N VAL A 51 2.44 -6.90 8.26
CA VAL A 51 1.27 -7.67 8.73
C VAL A 51 1.69 -8.85 9.59
N LYS A 52 2.70 -9.62 9.16
CA LYS A 52 3.16 -10.82 9.88
C LYS A 52 3.70 -10.48 11.27
N ASN A 53 4.43 -9.37 11.39
CA ASN A 53 5.07 -8.96 12.64
C ASN A 53 4.20 -8.00 13.48
N ARG A 54 3.02 -7.58 13.00
CA ARG A 54 2.16 -6.59 13.67
C ARG A 54 2.89 -5.32 14.08
N VAL A 55 3.69 -4.79 13.14
CA VAL A 55 4.47 -3.57 13.35
C VAL A 55 3.51 -2.38 13.46
N GLN A 56 3.63 -1.58 14.51
CA GLN A 56 2.80 -0.39 14.73
C GLN A 56 3.39 0.84 14.04
N THR A 57 4.68 1.06 14.26
CA THR A 57 5.46 2.17 13.73
C THR A 57 6.81 1.67 13.28
N PHE A 58 7.37 2.25 12.24
CA PHE A 58 8.71 1.91 11.79
C PHE A 58 9.41 3.11 11.15
N TYR A 59 10.73 3.07 11.20
CA TYR A 59 11.59 3.93 10.38
C TYR A 59 11.96 3.22 9.08
N GLN A 60 12.18 3.98 8.01
CA GLN A 60 12.64 3.41 6.74
C GLN A 60 13.91 2.54 6.92
N GLN A 61 14.85 2.99 7.75
CA GLN A 61 16.09 2.29 8.04
C GLN A 61 15.86 0.90 8.67
N GLU A 62 14.77 0.72 9.41
CA GLU A 62 14.44 -0.58 10.02
C GLU A 62 14.07 -1.60 8.96
N LEU A 63 13.38 -1.19 7.89
CA LEU A 63 13.10 -2.07 6.75
C LEU A 63 14.35 -2.36 5.93
N GLU A 64 15.27 -1.40 5.82
CA GLU A 64 16.57 -1.58 5.14
C GLU A 64 17.48 -2.59 5.87
N MET A 65 17.31 -2.76 7.19
CA MET A 65 18.06 -3.74 7.98
C MET A 65 17.50 -5.17 7.87
N VAL A 66 16.30 -5.37 7.31
CA VAL A 66 15.71 -6.70 7.15
C VAL A 66 16.39 -7.42 5.97
N GLU A 67 17.15 -8.47 6.28
CA GLU A 67 17.95 -9.22 5.29
C GLU A 67 17.13 -9.63 4.06
N SER A 68 15.92 -10.18 4.24
CA SER A 68 15.07 -10.62 3.13
C SER A 68 14.64 -9.48 2.19
N LEU A 69 14.39 -8.28 2.73
CA LEU A 69 14.00 -7.10 1.94
C LEU A 69 15.23 -6.47 1.29
N LEU A 70 16.35 -6.44 2.01
CA LEU A 70 17.62 -5.90 1.53
C LEU A 70 18.19 -6.75 0.38
N SER A 71 18.12 -8.08 0.46
CA SER A 71 18.53 -8.98 -0.63
C SER A 71 17.70 -8.77 -1.90
N LEU A 72 16.42 -8.43 -1.75
CA LEU A 72 15.55 -8.10 -2.87
C LEU A 72 15.89 -6.72 -3.47
N ALA A 73 16.13 -5.71 -2.64
CA ALA A 73 16.48 -4.37 -3.13
C ALA A 73 17.87 -4.30 -3.78
N ASN A 74 18.79 -5.22 -3.44
CA ASN A 74 20.15 -5.31 -3.99
C ASN A 74 20.25 -6.04 -5.34
N GLN A 75 19.13 -6.35 -5.98
CA GLN A 75 19.10 -7.01 -7.27
C GLN A 75 19.69 -6.11 -8.38
N PRO A 76 20.51 -6.66 -9.31
CA PRO A 76 20.96 -5.89 -10.46
C PRO A 76 19.77 -5.60 -11.37
N VAL A 77 19.40 -4.32 -11.48
CA VAL A 77 18.28 -3.88 -12.32
C VAL A 77 18.75 -3.74 -13.77
N ASN A 78 17.99 -4.32 -14.70
CA ASN A 78 18.18 -4.05 -16.12
C ASN A 78 17.79 -2.59 -16.37
N HIS A 79 18.78 -1.73 -16.60
CA HIS A 79 18.54 -0.37 -17.08
C HIS A 79 18.01 -0.44 -18.51
N SER A 80 16.70 -0.68 -18.69
CA SER A 80 16.06 -0.55 -19.99
C SER A 80 16.14 0.91 -20.44
N ALA A 81 16.54 1.10 -21.70
CA ALA A 81 16.95 2.38 -22.23
C ALA A 81 15.76 3.34 -22.40
N CYS A 82 15.58 4.30 -21.48
CA CYS A 82 14.93 5.57 -21.81
C CYS A 82 15.30 6.69 -20.82
N SER A 83 16.09 7.65 -21.33
CA SER A 83 16.27 9.05 -20.92
C SER A 83 16.07 9.44 -19.44
N GLU A 84 17.19 9.52 -18.71
CA GLU A 84 17.61 10.75 -18.00
C GLU A 84 19.11 10.61 -17.66
N LYS A 85 19.95 10.98 -18.63
CA LYS A 85 21.39 11.14 -18.42
C LYS A 85 21.66 12.45 -17.68
N GLU A 86 21.21 12.58 -16.44
CA GLU A 86 21.56 13.75 -15.62
C GLU A 86 21.45 13.51 -14.09
N ALA A 87 21.89 12.34 -13.60
CA ALA A 87 22.20 12.16 -12.16
C ALA A 87 23.11 10.97 -11.82
N PHE A 88 23.37 10.03 -12.74
CA PHE A 88 24.07 8.76 -12.46
C PHE A 88 25.60 8.87 -12.34
N LYS A 89 26.14 9.92 -11.73
CA LYS A 89 27.61 10.05 -11.57
C LYS A 89 28.14 9.81 -10.15
N ASN A 90 27.33 9.74 -9.09
CA ASN A 90 27.84 9.55 -7.72
C ASN A 90 26.89 8.80 -6.75
N ASP A 91 25.99 7.94 -7.22
CA ASP A 91 25.14 7.16 -6.31
C ASP A 91 25.88 5.90 -5.85
N THR A 92 26.26 5.88 -4.57
CA THR A 92 26.70 4.66 -3.90
C THR A 92 25.55 3.64 -3.90
N THR A 93 25.85 2.35 -3.92
CA THR A 93 24.84 1.27 -3.86
C THR A 93 23.83 1.49 -2.73
N ALA A 94 24.29 1.97 -1.57
CA ALA A 94 23.45 2.35 -0.44
C ALA A 94 22.39 3.43 -0.77
N LYS A 95 22.73 4.46 -1.56
CA LYS A 95 21.76 5.50 -1.96
C LYS A 95 20.71 4.95 -2.93
N ALA A 96 21.11 4.04 -3.81
CA ALA A 96 20.18 3.38 -4.73
C ALA A 96 19.16 2.52 -3.95
N ILE A 97 19.65 1.72 -2.99
CA ILE A 97 18.79 0.93 -2.08
C ILE A 97 17.83 1.85 -1.33
N HIS A 98 18.35 2.89 -0.70
CA HIS A 98 17.54 3.85 0.04
C HIS A 98 16.43 4.49 -0.81
N ARG A 99 16.72 4.79 -2.09
CA ARG A 99 15.73 5.31 -3.03
C ARG A 99 14.66 4.28 -3.37
N ILE A 100 15.03 3.01 -3.58
CA ILE A 100 14.07 1.93 -3.88
C ILE A 100 13.14 1.71 -2.69
N PHE A 101 13.66 1.63 -1.47
CA PHE A 101 12.84 1.53 -0.26
C PHE A 101 11.91 2.73 -0.09
N LYS A 102 12.41 3.94 -0.31
CA LYS A 102 11.59 5.16 -0.27
C LYS A 102 10.43 5.11 -1.27
N ASN A 103 10.66 4.62 -2.48
CA ASN A 103 9.61 4.47 -3.49
C ASN A 103 8.63 3.35 -3.13
N ALA A 104 9.10 2.21 -2.63
CA ALA A 104 8.22 1.13 -2.17
C ALA A 104 7.33 1.57 -1.01
N ILE A 105 7.86 2.32 -0.05
CA ILE A 105 7.06 2.88 1.07
C ILE A 105 6.02 3.87 0.54
N LYS A 106 6.36 4.70 -0.45
CA LYS A 106 5.38 5.60 -1.09
C LYS A 106 4.21 4.83 -1.72
N LEU A 107 4.47 3.70 -2.38
CA LEU A 107 3.38 2.84 -2.90
C LEU A 107 2.46 2.36 -1.76
N LEU A 108 3.03 1.97 -0.60
CA LEU A 108 2.25 1.60 0.57
C LEU A 108 1.44 2.78 1.15
N GLN A 109 1.94 4.02 1.02
CA GLN A 109 1.22 5.23 1.41
C GLN A 109 0.06 5.55 0.45
N GLU A 110 0.29 5.38 -0.84
CA GLU A 110 -0.74 5.54 -1.88
C GLU A 110 -1.86 4.50 -1.71
N GLU A 111 -1.55 3.27 -1.30
CA GLU A 111 -2.52 2.25 -0.90
C GLU A 111 -3.22 2.55 0.46
N GLY A 112 -2.69 3.47 1.26
CA GLY A 112 -3.23 3.84 2.57
C GLY A 112 -2.89 2.87 3.71
N LEU A 113 -1.98 1.92 3.49
CA LEU A 113 -1.56 0.95 4.50
C LEU A 113 -0.65 1.56 5.56
N VAL A 114 0.13 2.55 5.15
CA VAL A 114 1.02 3.32 6.03
C VAL A 114 0.79 4.80 5.81
N TYR A 115 0.98 5.59 6.86
CA TYR A 115 0.85 7.04 6.79
C TYR A 115 1.85 7.72 7.73
N GLN A 116 2.00 9.03 7.54
CA GLN A 116 2.90 9.84 8.34
C GLN A 116 2.10 10.92 9.06
N LYS A 117 2.49 11.24 10.29
CA LYS A 117 1.95 12.33 11.09
C LYS A 117 2.89 13.53 11.01
N ASP A 118 2.35 14.74 11.13
CA ASP A 118 3.13 16.00 11.20
C ASP A 118 3.79 16.19 12.58
N ASP A 119 4.38 15.13 13.14
CA ASP A 119 4.96 15.12 14.49
C ASP A 119 6.43 15.61 14.49
N GLY A 120 6.92 16.14 13.36
CA GLY A 120 8.31 16.61 13.18
C GLY A 120 9.33 15.50 12.91
N PHE A 121 8.88 14.25 12.72
CA PHE A 121 9.72 13.12 12.34
C PHE A 121 9.52 12.77 10.86
N ASP A 122 10.38 13.31 10.00
CA ASP A 122 10.30 13.15 8.53
C ASP A 122 10.42 11.70 8.03
N ASN A 123 10.83 10.75 8.88
CA ASN A 123 11.07 9.36 8.48
C ASN A 123 10.30 8.32 9.33
N LEU A 124 9.35 8.73 10.16
CA LEU A 124 8.56 7.82 10.99
C LEU A 124 7.22 7.51 10.30
N PHE A 125 6.97 6.23 10.05
CA PHE A 125 5.74 5.75 9.42
C PHE A 125 4.88 4.98 10.43
N TYR A 126 3.57 5.19 10.36
CA TYR A 126 2.56 4.51 11.16
C TYR A 126 1.78 3.53 10.28
N VAL A 127 1.52 2.33 10.79
CA VAL A 127 0.74 1.31 10.09
C VAL A 127 -0.74 1.49 10.41
N THR A 128 -1.54 1.81 9.40
CA THR A 128 -2.97 2.15 9.54
C THR A 128 -3.76 1.05 10.25
N ARG A 129 -3.45 -0.22 10.01
CA ARG A 129 -4.17 -1.38 10.59
C ARG A 129 -3.91 -1.59 12.08
N GLU A 130 -2.77 -1.14 12.59
CA GLU A 130 -2.38 -1.34 13.98
C GLU A 130 -2.65 -0.11 14.86
N ASP A 131 -2.84 1.09 14.29
CA ASP A 131 -3.19 2.30 15.05
C ASP A 131 -4.65 2.25 15.57
N LYS A 132 -4.82 1.66 16.75
CA LYS A 132 -6.12 1.57 17.45
C LYS A 132 -6.66 2.92 17.91
N GLU A 133 -5.80 3.91 18.12
CA GLU A 133 -6.24 5.24 18.53
C GLU A 133 -6.93 5.94 17.37
N LEU A 134 -6.36 5.82 16.16
CA LEU A 134 -6.99 6.30 14.93
C LEU A 134 -8.37 5.66 14.75
N HIS A 135 -8.49 4.34 14.86
CA HIS A 135 -9.78 3.64 14.69
C HIS A 135 -10.83 4.13 15.67
N ARG A 136 -10.47 4.26 16.96
CA ARG A 136 -11.39 4.75 18.01
C ARG A 136 -11.88 6.16 17.73
N LYS A 137 -10.99 7.06 17.28
CA LYS A 137 -11.35 8.45 16.97
C LYS A 137 -12.25 8.53 15.74
N ILE A 138 -11.94 7.78 14.67
CA ILE A 138 -12.80 7.73 13.47
C ILE A 138 -14.17 7.15 13.81
N HIS A 139 -14.23 6.04 14.54
CA HIS A 139 -15.49 5.46 14.99
C HIS A 139 -16.30 6.45 15.84
N HIS A 140 -15.65 7.20 16.75
CA HIS A 140 -16.30 8.23 17.54
C HIS A 140 -16.90 9.36 16.69
N ILE A 141 -16.18 9.83 15.66
CA ILE A 141 -16.68 10.85 14.71
C ILE A 141 -17.95 10.35 14.01
N ILE A 142 -17.97 9.10 13.56
CA ILE A 142 -19.13 8.51 12.87
C ILE A 142 -20.29 8.34 13.85
N ARG A 143 -20.02 7.92 15.09
CA ARG A 143 -21.01 7.75 16.15
C ARG A 143 -21.70 9.06 16.55
N GLU A 144 -20.96 10.16 16.49
CA GLU A 144 -21.50 11.51 16.74
C GLU A 144 -22.16 12.14 15.49
N ASP A 145 -22.46 11.34 14.45
CA ASP A 145 -23.00 11.79 13.17
C ASP A 145 -22.19 12.97 12.59
N CYS A 146 -20.87 12.99 12.85
CA CYS A 146 -19.96 14.06 12.44
C CYS A 146 -20.40 15.47 12.88
N GLN A 147 -20.96 15.58 14.10
CA GLN A 147 -21.52 16.79 14.69
C GLN A 147 -22.70 17.38 13.91
N LYS A 148 -23.36 16.59 13.06
CA LYS A 148 -24.57 17.02 12.38
C LYS A 148 -25.73 17.16 13.37
N PRO A 149 -26.63 18.14 13.18
CA PRO A 149 -27.84 18.24 13.98
C PRO A 149 -28.71 16.98 13.88
N ASN A 150 -29.33 16.58 14.99
CA ASN A 150 -30.16 15.36 15.11
C ASN A 150 -31.38 15.27 14.17
N HIS A 151 -31.76 16.36 13.49
CA HIS A 151 -32.85 16.36 12.53
C HIS A 151 -32.42 15.94 11.11
N MET A 152 -31.11 15.76 10.89
CA MET A 152 -30.57 15.26 9.63
C MET A 152 -30.52 13.74 9.60
N GLU A 153 -30.34 13.18 8.41
CA GLU A 153 -30.16 11.74 8.22
C GLU A 153 -28.98 11.20 9.05
N LYS A 154 -29.18 10.01 9.63
CA LYS A 154 -28.22 9.28 10.44
C LYS A 154 -27.06 8.77 9.60
N GLY A 155 -25.84 8.88 10.13
CA GLY A 155 -24.60 8.53 9.42
C GLY A 155 -23.97 9.69 8.67
N CYS A 156 -22.86 9.47 7.98
CA CYS A 156 -22.15 10.51 7.25
C CYS A 156 -21.61 10.00 5.91
N HIS A 157 -21.51 10.91 4.94
CA HIS A 157 -20.75 10.65 3.73
C HIS A 157 -19.24 10.64 4.02
N PHE A 158 -18.49 9.81 3.29
CA PHE A 158 -17.05 9.62 3.37
C PHE A 158 -16.26 10.94 3.46
N LEU A 159 -16.57 11.90 2.57
CA LEU A 159 -15.86 13.19 2.53
C LEU A 159 -16.12 14.04 3.78
N HIS A 160 -17.29 13.91 4.40
CA HIS A 160 -17.60 14.63 5.63
C HIS A 160 -16.84 14.03 6.81
N ILE A 161 -16.75 12.69 6.87
CA ILE A 161 -15.90 11.98 7.83
C ILE A 161 -14.45 12.41 7.66
N LEU A 162 -13.95 12.47 6.42
CA LEU A 162 -12.59 12.93 6.11
C LEU A 162 -12.33 14.36 6.57
N ALA A 163 -13.27 15.27 6.33
CA ALA A 163 -13.16 16.66 6.78
C ALA A 163 -13.08 16.75 8.31
N CYS A 164 -13.97 16.05 9.03
CA CYS A 164 -13.94 15.99 10.49
C CYS A 164 -12.66 15.33 11.01
N ALA A 165 -12.17 14.29 10.35
CA ALA A 165 -10.93 13.62 10.71
C ALA A 165 -9.71 14.53 10.52
N ARG A 166 -9.63 15.27 9.40
CA ARG A 166 -8.55 16.24 9.16
C ARG A 166 -8.53 17.37 10.19
N LEU A 167 -9.70 17.80 10.66
CA LEU A 167 -9.83 18.85 11.67
C LEU A 167 -9.48 18.37 13.09
N SER A 168 -9.78 17.11 13.42
CA SER A 168 -9.66 16.59 14.80
C SER A 168 -8.40 15.75 15.04
N LEU A 169 -7.86 15.10 14.01
CA LEU A 169 -6.71 14.19 14.11
C LEU A 169 -5.46 14.79 13.48
N SER A 170 -5.45 14.91 12.15
CA SER A 170 -4.27 15.28 11.38
C SER A 170 -4.68 15.90 10.04
N PRO A 171 -4.27 17.14 9.73
CA PRO A 171 -4.63 17.81 8.48
C PRO A 171 -4.21 17.03 7.23
N GLY A 172 -3.11 16.29 7.31
CA GLY A 172 -2.56 15.46 6.22
C GLY A 172 -3.21 14.09 6.01
N LEU A 173 -4.33 13.77 6.67
CA LEU A 173 -4.98 12.47 6.49
C LEU A 173 -5.42 12.26 5.03
N SER A 174 -4.92 11.19 4.40
CA SER A 174 -5.22 10.85 3.01
C SER A 174 -6.51 10.04 2.90
N GLU A 175 -7.17 10.13 1.74
CA GLU A 175 -8.36 9.33 1.42
C GLU A 175 -8.16 7.81 1.55
N PRO A 176 -7.07 7.21 1.01
CA PRO A 176 -6.90 5.76 1.10
C PRO A 176 -6.68 5.28 2.54
N VAL A 177 -6.06 6.09 3.39
CA VAL A 177 -5.90 5.75 4.82
C VAL A 177 -7.26 5.69 5.51
N LEU A 178 -8.14 6.69 5.27
CA LEU A 178 -9.49 6.66 5.82
C LEU A 178 -10.28 5.46 5.29
N GLN A 179 -10.17 5.16 4.00
CA GLN A 179 -10.84 4.01 3.38
C GLN A 179 -10.42 2.69 4.06
N GLN A 180 -9.12 2.46 4.29
CA GLN A 180 -8.60 1.30 5.01
C GLN A 180 -9.15 1.19 6.44
N VAL A 181 -9.28 2.32 7.14
CA VAL A 181 -9.86 2.34 8.50
C VAL A 181 -11.34 1.99 8.48
N LEU A 182 -12.11 2.50 7.52
CA LEU A 182 -13.54 2.23 7.40
C LEU A 182 -13.80 0.76 7.07
N GLU A 183 -13.05 0.19 6.12
CA GLU A 183 -13.10 -1.25 5.81
C GLU A 183 -12.83 -2.11 7.06
N LEU A 184 -11.82 -1.74 7.86
CA LEU A 184 -11.49 -2.46 9.08
C LEU A 184 -12.57 -2.33 10.17
N LEU A 185 -13.24 -1.19 10.27
CA LEU A 185 -14.36 -0.97 11.21
C LEU A 185 -15.62 -1.71 10.76
N GLU A 186 -15.86 -1.81 9.44
CA GLU A 186 -16.96 -2.59 8.86
C GLU A 186 -16.73 -4.09 9.08
N ASP A 187 -15.50 -4.58 8.90
CA ASP A 187 -15.09 -5.95 9.25
C ASP A 187 -15.33 -6.29 10.73
N GLN A 188 -15.20 -5.30 11.63
CA GLN A 188 -15.46 -5.43 13.06
C GLN A 188 -16.94 -5.29 13.44
N SER A 189 -17.81 -4.99 12.48
CA SER A 189 -19.23 -4.67 12.71
C SER A 189 -19.45 -3.46 13.62
N ASP A 190 -18.51 -2.51 13.64
CA ASP A 190 -18.65 -1.23 14.36
C ASP A 190 -19.43 -0.21 13.52
N ILE A 191 -19.28 -0.28 12.19
CA ILE A 191 -19.99 0.56 11.22
C ILE A 191 -20.58 -0.29 10.09
N ILE A 192 -21.53 0.28 9.36
CA ILE A 192 -22.12 -0.29 8.15
C ILE A 192 -22.19 0.72 7.03
N SER A 193 -21.87 0.30 5.81
CA SER A 193 -22.14 1.07 4.60
C SER A 193 -23.62 0.91 4.18
N THR A 194 -24.38 2.01 4.18
CA THR A 194 -25.81 1.98 3.77
C THR A 194 -26.02 2.38 2.32
N MET A 195 -25.15 3.24 1.80
CA MET A 195 -25.12 3.67 0.40
C MET A 195 -23.65 3.80 -0.04
N GLU A 196 -23.44 4.08 -1.33
CA GLU A 196 -22.10 4.35 -1.84
C GLU A 196 -21.43 5.47 -1.04
N ARG A 197 -20.31 5.13 -0.38
CA ARG A 197 -19.53 6.05 0.46
C ARG A 197 -20.31 6.69 1.61
N TYR A 198 -21.35 6.02 2.12
CA TYR A 198 -22.14 6.50 3.25
C TYR A 198 -22.11 5.49 4.39
N TYR A 199 -21.71 5.94 5.59
CA TYR A 199 -21.43 5.07 6.73
C TYR A 199 -22.27 5.47 7.94
N ILE A 200 -22.78 4.47 8.66
CA ILE A 200 -23.51 4.61 9.91
C ILE A 200 -22.84 3.76 10.98
N ALA A 201 -22.72 4.26 12.21
CA ALA A 201 -22.28 3.45 13.35
C ALA A 201 -23.42 2.56 13.86
N PHE A 202 -23.09 1.36 14.35
CA PHE A 202 -24.04 0.47 15.01
C PHE A 202 -24.45 0.94 16.42
#